data_AF-A0A356BYX3-F1
#
_entry.id   AF-A0A356BYX3-F1
#
_cell.length_a   1.000
_cell.length_b   1.000
_cell.length_c   1.000
_cell.angle_alpha   90.00
_cell.angle_beta   90.00
_cell.angle_gamma   90.00
#
_symmetry.space_group_name_H-M   'P 1'
#
loop_
_entity.id
_entity.type
_entity.pdbx_description
1 polymer ?
#
loop_
_entity_poly.entity_id
_entity_poly.type
_entity_poly.pdbx_seq_one_letter_code
_entity_poly.pdbx_strand_id
1 'polypeptide(L)' 'MREIGIPRALYYFHYHALWQDFFRYLGFEVVVSPPTNKQILEW' A
#
# COMPACT_ATOMS: atom_id res chain seq x y z
N MET A 1 -2.40 -1.21 -17.91
CA MET A 1 -2.93 -0.65 -16.65
C MET A 1 -1.74 -0.07 -15.89
N ARG A 2 -1.88 1.06 -15.17
CA ARG A 2 -0.76 1.61 -14.37
C ARG A 2 -0.93 1.15 -12.92
N GLU A 3 0.12 0.58 -12.36
CA GLU A 3 0.15 0.10 -10.97
C GLU A 3 0.72 1.19 -10.05
N ILE A 4 0.21 1.26 -8.82
CA ILE A 4 0.80 2.06 -7.74
C ILE A 4 0.90 1.24 -6.46
N GLY A 5 2.11 1.22 -5.89
CA GLY A 5 2.42 0.54 -4.64
C GLY A 5 2.14 1.43 -3.43
N ILE A 6 1.44 0.91 -2.42
CA ILE A 6 1.25 1.56 -1.12
C ILE A 6 1.99 0.74 -0.03
N PRO A 7 2.99 1.33 0.66
CA PRO A 7 3.63 0.68 1.79
C PRO A 7 2.65 0.47 2.95
N ARG A 8 2.65 -0.73 3.52
CA ARG A 8 1.90 -1.08 4.73
C ARG A 8 2.63 -0.62 5.99
N ALA A 9 2.92 0.67 6.08
CA ALA A 9 3.69 1.28 7.15
C ALA A 9 3.06 2.61 7.62
N LEU A 10 3.55 3.13 8.74
CA LEU A 10 3.13 4.43 9.30
C LEU A 10 1.60 4.53 9.43
N TYR A 11 1.00 5.58 8.85
CA TYR A 11 -0.44 5.84 8.92
C TYR A 11 -1.29 5.01 7.95
N TYR A 12 -0.73 4.02 7.24
CA TYR A 12 -1.49 3.12 6.39
C TYR A 12 -2.71 2.53 7.13
N PHE A 13 -2.51 2.03 8.35
CA PHE A 13 -3.60 1.40 9.12
C PHE A 13 -4.74 2.36 9.49
N HIS A 14 -4.49 3.67 9.50
CA HIS A 14 -5.50 4.68 9.79
C HIS A 14 -6.21 5.17 8.52
N TYR A 15 -5.48 5.29 7.41
CA TYR A 15 -5.96 5.99 6.20
C TYR A 15 -5.91 5.16 4.92
N HIS A 16 -5.72 3.85 4.98
CA HIS A 16 -5.58 3.02 3.78
C HIS A 16 -6.80 3.12 2.86
N ALA A 17 -8.03 3.17 3.39
CA ALA A 17 -9.25 3.27 2.58
C ALA A 17 -9.23 4.55 1.72
N LEU A 18 -8.90 5.70 2.31
CA LEU A 18 -8.79 6.98 1.60
C LEU A 18 -7.83 6.88 0.40
N TRP A 19 -6.61 6.39 0.63
CA TRP A 19 -5.58 6.34 -0.41
C TRP A 19 -5.86 5.27 -1.47
N GLN A 20 -6.32 4.09 -1.07
CA GLN A 20 -6.65 3.03 -2.01
C GLN A 20 -7.78 3.45 -2.95
N ASP A 21 -8.85 4.02 -2.41
CA ASP A 21 -10.01 4.41 -3.22
C ASP A 21 -9.67 5.60 -4.12
N PHE A 22 -8.94 6.60 -3.61
CA PHE A 22 -8.45 7.72 -4.42
C PHE A 22 -7.72 7.25 -5.68
N PHE A 23 -6.74 6.35 -5.54
CA PHE A 23 -5.98 5.86 -6.68
C PHE A 23 -6.78 4.92 -7.59
N ARG A 24 -7.67 4.09 -7.03
CA ARG A 24 -8.61 3.27 -7.84
C ARG A 24 -9.51 4.15 -8.71
N TYR A 25 -10.08 5.22 -8.15
CA TYR A 25 -10.92 6.15 -8.91
C TYR A 25 -10.15 6.91 -10.00
N LEU A 26 -8.85 7.13 -9.80
CA LEU A 26 -7.95 7.65 -10.85
C LEU A 26 -7.57 6.61 -11.92
N GLY A 27 -8.05 5.37 -11.81
CA GLY A 27 -7.82 4.30 -12.78
C GLY A 27 -6.53 3.50 -12.57
N PHE A 28 -5.92 3.58 -11.37
CA PHE A 28 -4.75 2.78 -11.03
C PHE A 28 -5.14 1.43 -10.43
N GLU A 29 -4.30 0.44 -10.70
CA GLU A 29 -4.29 -0.80 -9.93
C GLU A 29 -3.47 -0.56 -8.65
N VAL A 30 -4.09 -0.74 -7.49
CA VAL A 30 -3.47 -0.45 -6.20
C VAL A 30 -2.93 -1.74 -5.58
N VAL A 31 -1.62 -1.81 -5.39
CA VAL A 31 -0.93 -2.95 -4.76
C VAL A 31 -0.40 -2.52 -3.40
N VAL A 32 -0.70 -3.30 -2.36
CA VAL A 32 -0.25 -3.02 -0.99
C VAL A 32 0.93 -3.94 -0.66
N SER A 33 1.98 -3.38 -0.06
CA SER A 33 3.14 -4.19 0.33
C SER A 33 2.73 -5.33 1.28
N PRO A 34 3.38 -6.51 1.23
CA PRO A 34 3.12 -7.63 2.14
C PRO A 34 3.32 -7.24 3.61
N PRO A 35 2.84 -8.04 4.58
CA PRO A 35 3.12 -7.78 5.99
C PRO A 35 4.62 -7.77 6.23
N THR A 36 5.10 -6.90 7.12
CA THR A 36 6.48 -6.97 7.62
C THR A 36 6.77 -8.37 8.14
N ASN A 37 7.94 -8.89 7.79
CA ASN A 37 8.45 -10.16 8.28
C ASN A 37 9.92 -9.99 8.69
N LYS A 38 10.49 -11.00 9.34
CA LYS A 38 11.89 -10.95 9.80
C LYS A 38 12.91 -10.85 8.67
N GLN A 39 12.58 -11.35 7.46
CA GLN A 39 13.46 -11.27 6.30
C GLN A 39 13.60 -9.83 5.81
N ILE A 40 12.51 -9.04 5.84
CA ILE A 40 12.50 -7.62 5.47
C ILE A 40 13.34 -6.76 6.44
N LEU A 41 13.44 -7.19 7.70
CA LEU A 41 14.13 -6.42 8.74
C LEU A 41 15.66 -6.55 8.70
N GLU A 42 16.23 -7.56 8.03
CA GLU A 42 17.67 -7.87 7.96
C GLU A 42 18.44 -7.53 9.26
N TRP A 43 18.19 -8.31 10.32
CA TRP A 43 19.02 -8.28 11.54
C TRP A 43 20.04 -9.42 11.49
#